data_AF-A0AAE0YKS0-F1
#
_entry.id   AF-A0AAE0YKS0-F1
#
_cell.length_a   1.000
_cell.length_b   1.000
_cell.length_c   1.000
_cell.angle_alpha   90.00
_cell.angle_beta   90.00
_cell.angle_gamma   90.00
#
_symmetry.space_group_name_H-M   'P 1'
#
loop_
_entity.id
_entity.type
_entity.pdbx_description
1 polymer ?
#
loop_
_entity_poly.entity_id
_entity_poly.type
_entity_poly.pdbx_seq_one_letter_code
_entity_poly.pdbx_strand_id
1 'polypeptide(L)'
;MQFQGTLISLDLDLELETSCVSLPVSVGDYTAYIRARNKAAKDCRQAKKRLEKTVAADCKKNPKAFWSYVKSKTTVRSGIGDLKKEDGTRTSSDQEKAETLNSFFQSVFTCEDKDQMPDPPSCTYDHALEDIEILEDSVTKLLKSLNTKKAAGPDGITPSTS
;
A
#
# COMPACT_ATOMS: atom_id res chain seq x y z
N MET A 1 -41.24 3.01 0.30
CA MET A 1 -40.94 2.45 -1.03
C MET A 1 -40.42 1.03 -0.82
N GLN A 2 -41.32 0.06 -1.00
CA GLN A 2 -41.00 -1.37 -1.00
C GLN A 2 -41.02 -1.84 -2.44
N PHE A 3 -40.02 -2.63 -2.86
CA PHE A 3 -40.15 -3.48 -4.03
C PHE A 3 -40.10 -4.93 -3.56
N GLN A 4 -41.27 -5.59 -3.64
CA GLN A 4 -41.40 -7.03 -3.56
C GLN A 4 -41.11 -7.60 -4.95
N GLY A 5 -40.24 -8.61 -5.00
CA GLY A 5 -40.03 -9.42 -6.20
C GLY A 5 -40.83 -10.70 -6.10
N THR A 6 -41.64 -10.98 -7.12
CA THR A 6 -42.35 -12.26 -7.30
C THR A 6 -41.89 -12.87 -8.62
N LEU A 7 -41.39 -14.11 -8.54
CA LEU A 7 -41.38 -15.12 -9.60
C LEU A 7 -42.76 -15.22 -10.25
N ILE A 8 -42.87 -15.46 -11.58
CA ILE A 8 -43.33 -16.74 -12.20
C ILE A 8 -42.88 -16.81 -13.68
N SER A 9 -42.49 -18.02 -14.09
CA SER A 9 -42.21 -18.57 -15.43
C SER A 9 -43.18 -18.18 -16.55
N LEU A 10 -42.68 -18.16 -17.79
CA LEU A 10 -43.37 -18.63 -18.99
C LEU A 10 -42.33 -19.08 -20.04
N ASP A 11 -42.28 -20.40 -20.25
CA ASP A 11 -41.69 -21.07 -21.40
C ASP A 11 -42.32 -20.58 -22.71
N LEU A 12 -41.54 -20.44 -23.79
CA LEU A 12 -41.92 -20.94 -25.12
C LEU A 12 -40.71 -20.98 -26.06
N ASP A 13 -40.38 -22.19 -26.49
CA ASP A 13 -39.42 -22.56 -27.52
C ASP A 13 -39.66 -21.84 -28.86
N LEU A 14 -38.59 -21.53 -29.61
CA LEU A 14 -38.47 -22.04 -30.98
C LEU A 14 -37.05 -21.93 -31.54
N GLU A 15 -36.48 -23.12 -31.68
CA GLU A 15 -35.42 -23.60 -32.56
C GLU A 15 -35.03 -22.72 -33.76
N LEU A 16 -33.72 -22.49 -33.92
CA LEU A 16 -33.06 -22.48 -35.23
C LEU A 16 -31.55 -22.76 -35.08
N GLU A 17 -31.22 -24.02 -35.31
CA GLU A 17 -29.93 -24.59 -35.74
C GLU A 17 -28.71 -24.38 -34.84
N THR A 18 -28.64 -25.23 -33.81
CA THR A 18 -27.37 -25.74 -33.31
C THR A 18 -26.68 -26.60 -34.38
N SER A 19 -26.00 -25.97 -35.34
CA SER A 19 -24.86 -26.60 -36.02
C SER A 19 -23.59 -26.47 -35.16
N CYS A 20 -23.72 -26.85 -33.89
CA CYS A 20 -22.58 -27.26 -33.10
C CYS A 20 -22.59 -28.77 -33.17
N VAL A 21 -21.72 -29.31 -34.03
CA VAL A 21 -21.41 -30.74 -34.07
C VAL A 21 -21.02 -31.15 -32.65
N SER A 22 -21.96 -31.73 -31.91
CA SER A 22 -21.74 -32.35 -30.62
C SER A 22 -20.98 -33.64 -30.88
N LEU A 23 -19.66 -33.50 -31.09
CA LEU A 23 -18.76 -34.64 -31.08
C LEU A 23 -18.98 -35.38 -29.75
N PRO A 24 -19.24 -36.69 -29.78
CA PRO A 24 -19.35 -37.47 -28.56
C PRO A 24 -17.97 -37.46 -27.89
N VAL A 25 -17.77 -36.57 -26.91
CA VAL A 25 -16.60 -36.63 -26.04
C VAL A 25 -16.74 -37.95 -25.30
N SER A 26 -15.92 -38.93 -25.68
CA SER A 26 -15.87 -40.22 -25.01
C SER A 26 -15.77 -39.99 -23.51
N VAL A 27 -16.56 -40.71 -22.72
CA VAL A 27 -16.49 -40.65 -21.24
C VAL A 27 -15.03 -40.87 -20.78
N GLY A 28 -14.24 -41.66 -21.53
CA GLY A 28 -12.81 -41.82 -21.34
C GLY A 28 -12.02 -40.52 -21.49
N ASP A 29 -12.25 -39.75 -22.55
CA ASP A 29 -11.54 -38.49 -22.84
C ASP A 29 -11.90 -37.38 -21.83
N TYR A 30 -13.18 -37.30 -21.44
CA TYR A 30 -13.61 -36.37 -20.41
C TYR A 30 -12.99 -36.69 -19.05
N THR A 31 -12.91 -37.98 -18.66
CA THR A 31 -12.25 -38.36 -17.40
C THR A 31 -10.74 -38.10 -17.42
N ALA A 32 -10.07 -38.31 -18.57
CA ALA A 32 -8.66 -38.00 -18.75
C ALA A 32 -8.40 -36.48 -18.61
N TYR A 33 -9.26 -35.65 -19.22
CA TYR A 33 -9.22 -34.20 -19.06
C TYR A 33 -9.36 -33.77 -17.59
N ILE A 34 -10.35 -34.30 -16.85
CA ILE A 34 -10.56 -33.95 -15.44
C ILE A 34 -9.35 -34.35 -14.59
N ARG A 35 -8.74 -35.52 -14.84
CA ARG A 35 -7.50 -35.93 -14.15
C ARG A 35 -6.35 -34.98 -14.42
N ALA A 36 -6.14 -34.61 -15.69
CA ALA A 36 -5.09 -33.66 -16.09
C ALA A 36 -5.31 -32.27 -15.45
N ARG A 37 -6.53 -31.75 -15.49
CA ARG A 37 -6.92 -30.48 -14.85
C ARG A 37 -6.67 -30.50 -13.34
N ASN A 38 -7.11 -31.55 -12.66
CA ASN A 38 -6.97 -31.68 -11.21
C ASN A 38 -5.49 -31.85 -10.80
N LYS A 39 -4.70 -32.55 -11.61
CA LYS A 39 -3.24 -32.67 -11.43
C LYS A 39 -2.57 -31.30 -11.56
N ALA A 40 -2.83 -30.56 -12.63
CA ALA A 40 -2.28 -29.21 -12.82
C ALA A 40 -2.67 -28.27 -11.65
N ALA A 41 -3.94 -28.29 -11.23
CA ALA A 41 -4.39 -27.49 -10.10
C ALA A 41 -3.71 -27.89 -8.78
N LYS A 42 -3.46 -29.19 -8.56
CA LYS A 42 -2.72 -29.69 -7.40
C LYS A 42 -1.26 -29.22 -7.43
N ASP A 43 -0.61 -29.34 -8.57
CA ASP A 43 0.78 -28.96 -8.75
C ASP A 43 0.97 -27.44 -8.54
N CYS A 44 0.05 -26.61 -9.07
CA CYS A 44 0.02 -25.16 -8.82
C CYS A 44 -0.14 -24.82 -7.33
N ARG A 45 -1.06 -25.48 -6.62
CA ARG A 45 -1.24 -25.28 -5.17
C ARG A 45 0.00 -25.68 -4.39
N GLN A 46 0.64 -26.78 -4.76
CA GLN A 46 1.86 -27.25 -4.11
C GLN A 46 3.04 -26.31 -4.35
N ALA A 47 3.22 -25.82 -5.58
CA ALA A 47 4.24 -24.83 -5.91
C ALA A 47 4.07 -23.54 -5.10
N LYS A 48 2.83 -23.02 -5.02
CA LYS A 48 2.50 -21.85 -4.18
C LYS A 48 2.86 -22.07 -2.71
N LYS A 49 2.47 -23.22 -2.14
CA LYS A 49 2.78 -23.55 -0.74
C LYS A 49 4.29 -23.66 -0.48
N ARG A 50 5.06 -24.20 -1.42
CA ARG A 50 6.53 -24.29 -1.32
C ARG A 50 7.17 -22.89 -1.31
N LEU A 51 6.71 -22.01 -2.20
CA LEU A 51 7.16 -20.61 -2.23
C LEU A 51 6.87 -19.91 -0.91
N GLU A 52 5.62 -19.97 -0.44
CA GLU A 52 5.20 -19.35 0.83
C GLU A 52 6.03 -19.84 2.01
N LYS A 53 6.29 -21.15 2.09
CA LYS A 53 7.13 -21.74 3.15
C LYS A 53 8.56 -21.21 3.11
N THR A 54 9.14 -21.07 1.92
CA THR A 54 10.51 -20.56 1.73
C THR A 54 10.59 -19.09 2.14
N VAL A 55 9.67 -18.27 1.64
CA VAL A 55 9.58 -16.84 1.96
C VAL A 55 9.34 -16.60 3.46
N ALA A 56 8.52 -17.43 4.11
CA ALA A 56 8.27 -17.34 5.54
C ALA A 56 9.50 -17.74 6.37
N ALA A 57 10.23 -18.78 5.97
CA ALA A 57 11.44 -19.23 6.66
C ALA A 57 12.56 -18.17 6.57
N ASP A 58 12.70 -17.52 5.41
CA ASP A 58 13.76 -16.55 5.16
C ASP A 58 13.37 -15.11 5.51
N CYS A 59 12.21 -14.86 6.11
CA CYS A 59 11.68 -13.50 6.32
C CYS A 59 12.64 -12.58 7.10
N LYS A 60 13.40 -13.12 8.06
CA LYS A 60 14.40 -12.37 8.84
C LYS A 60 15.71 -12.13 8.07
N LYS A 61 16.11 -13.07 7.22
CA LYS A 61 17.37 -12.99 6.44
C LYS A 61 17.20 -12.19 5.15
N ASN A 62 16.04 -12.30 4.53
CA ASN A 62 15.67 -11.61 3.30
C ASN A 62 14.27 -10.97 3.43
N PRO A 63 14.16 -9.88 4.21
CA PRO A 63 12.88 -9.19 4.39
C PRO A 63 12.33 -8.64 3.06
N LYS A 64 13.20 -8.34 2.08
CA LYS A 64 12.79 -7.83 0.76
C LYS A 64 11.95 -8.84 -0.01
N ALA A 65 12.32 -10.13 0.00
CA ALA A 65 11.54 -11.18 -0.65
C ALA A 65 10.16 -11.35 0.00
N PHE A 66 10.09 -11.28 1.33
CA PHE A 66 8.84 -11.32 2.07
C PHE A 66 7.90 -10.18 1.68
N TRP A 67 8.37 -8.93 1.76
CA TRP A 67 7.55 -7.77 1.41
C TRP A 67 7.20 -7.73 -0.09
N SER A 68 8.05 -8.25 -0.97
CA SER A 68 7.70 -8.42 -2.38
C SER A 68 6.55 -9.40 -2.57
N TYR A 69 6.56 -10.53 -1.87
CA TYR A 69 5.47 -11.50 -1.91
C TYR A 69 4.16 -10.91 -1.38
N VAL A 70 4.20 -10.24 -0.22
CA VAL A 70 3.03 -9.57 0.36
C VAL A 70 2.44 -8.57 -0.64
N LYS A 71 3.25 -7.67 -1.20
CA LYS A 71 2.80 -6.70 -2.21
C LYS A 71 2.16 -7.37 -3.43
N SER A 72 2.67 -8.52 -3.88
CA SER A 72 2.08 -9.27 -5.00
C SER A 72 0.71 -9.87 -4.71
N LYS A 73 0.34 -10.02 -3.42
CA LYS A 73 -0.96 -10.54 -2.97
C LYS A 73 -1.91 -9.47 -2.50
N THR A 74 -1.39 -8.31 -2.12
CA THR A 74 -2.17 -7.18 -1.67
C THR A 74 -2.68 -6.38 -2.87
N THR A 75 -4.00 -6.27 -3.03
CA THR A 75 -4.68 -5.46 -4.05
C THR A 75 -4.91 -4.01 -3.59
N VAL A 76 -4.01 -3.46 -2.78
CA VAL A 76 -4.14 -2.06 -2.34
C VAL A 76 -3.83 -1.19 -3.55
N ARG A 77 -4.81 -0.37 -3.97
CA ARG A 77 -4.54 0.77 -4.84
C ARG A 77 -3.62 1.69 -4.04
N SER A 78 -2.34 1.71 -4.38
CA SER A 78 -1.40 2.68 -3.82
C SER A 78 -1.85 4.06 -4.30
N GLY A 79 -2.47 4.83 -3.41
CA GLY A 79 -2.93 6.18 -3.72
C GLY A 79 -4.12 6.60 -2.87
N ILE A 80 -4.27 7.91 -2.71
CA ILE A 80 -5.45 8.49 -2.09
C ILE A 80 -6.60 8.37 -3.10
N GLY A 81 -7.76 7.88 -2.66
CA GLY A 81 -8.95 7.83 -3.50
C GLY A 81 -9.39 9.24 -3.92
N ASP A 82 -10.27 9.35 -4.91
CA ASP A 82 -10.75 10.66 -5.34
C ASP A 82 -11.54 11.32 -4.22
N LEU A 83 -11.06 12.49 -3.79
CA LEU A 83 -11.62 13.28 -2.70
C LEU A 83 -12.72 14.19 -3.26
N LYS A 84 -13.74 14.45 -2.45
CA LYS A 84 -14.76 15.45 -2.76
C LYS A 84 -14.22 16.83 -2.39
N LYS A 85 -14.18 17.74 -3.36
CA LYS A 85 -13.81 19.14 -3.17
C LYS A 85 -15.00 19.93 -2.59
N GLU A 86 -14.75 21.15 -2.12
CA GLU A 86 -15.79 22.04 -1.58
C GLU A 86 -16.85 22.41 -2.64
N ASP A 87 -16.42 22.55 -3.91
CA ASP A 87 -17.29 22.81 -5.06
C ASP A 87 -18.20 21.62 -5.44
N GLY A 88 -18.07 20.48 -4.75
CA GLY A 88 -18.83 19.26 -5.00
C GLY A 88 -18.24 18.33 -6.07
N THR A 89 -17.18 18.74 -6.78
CA THR A 89 -16.46 17.91 -7.75
C THR A 89 -15.52 16.92 -7.07
N ARG A 90 -14.92 16.01 -7.85
CA ARG A 90 -13.92 15.05 -7.36
C ARG A 90 -12.53 15.36 -7.90
N THR A 91 -11.51 15.15 -7.07
CA THR A 91 -10.10 15.24 -7.49
C THR A 91 -9.77 14.16 -8.51
N SER A 92 -8.95 14.49 -9.49
CA SER A 92 -8.52 13.58 -10.57
C SER A 92 -7.01 13.32 -10.58
N SER A 93 -6.21 14.27 -10.09
CA SER A 93 -4.74 14.16 -10.01
C SER A 93 -4.23 14.08 -8.58
N ASP A 94 -3.01 13.56 -8.40
CA ASP A 94 -2.37 13.50 -7.08
C ASP A 94 -2.06 14.89 -6.52
N GLN A 95 -1.79 15.87 -7.39
CA GLN A 95 -1.60 17.27 -6.99
C GLN A 95 -2.89 17.86 -6.42
N GLU A 96 -4.03 17.66 -7.10
CA GLU A 96 -5.34 18.13 -6.62
C GLU A 96 -5.71 17.48 -5.28
N LYS A 97 -5.38 16.20 -5.09
CA LYS A 97 -5.59 15.49 -3.83
C LYS A 97 -4.75 16.11 -2.71
N ALA A 98 -3.47 16.37 -2.97
CA ALA A 98 -2.57 16.98 -2.00
C ALA A 98 -3.04 18.40 -1.60
N GLU A 99 -3.46 19.21 -2.57
CA GLU A 99 -3.98 20.56 -2.32
C GLU A 99 -5.28 20.53 -1.52
N THR A 100 -6.23 19.66 -1.88
CA THR A 100 -7.50 19.51 -1.16
C THR A 100 -7.27 19.11 0.29
N LEU A 101 -6.34 18.18 0.55
CA LEU A 101 -5.98 17.79 1.91
C LEU A 101 -5.27 18.90 2.66
N ASN A 102 -4.36 19.63 2.00
CA ASN A 102 -3.67 20.76 2.61
C ASN A 102 -4.66 21.84 3.06
N SER A 103 -5.61 22.22 2.21
CA SER A 103 -6.67 23.17 2.56
C SER A 103 -7.55 22.66 3.71
N PHE A 104 -7.92 21.37 3.71
CA PHE A 104 -8.68 20.78 4.81
C PHE A 104 -7.90 20.78 6.13
N PHE A 105 -6.61 20.43 6.10
CA PHE A 105 -5.80 20.46 7.31
C PHE A 105 -5.65 21.89 7.83
N GLN A 106 -5.38 22.86 6.95
CA GLN A 106 -5.33 24.27 7.32
C GLN A 106 -6.63 24.77 7.98
N SER A 107 -7.79 24.31 7.54
CA SER A 107 -9.08 24.76 8.09
C SER A 107 -9.39 24.21 9.48
N VAL A 108 -8.82 23.05 9.86
CA VAL A 108 -8.98 22.47 11.20
C VAL A 108 -7.90 22.92 12.18
N PHE A 109 -6.84 23.57 11.71
CA PHE A 109 -5.83 24.18 12.58
C PHE A 109 -6.33 25.53 13.12
N THR A 110 -5.89 25.86 14.33
CA THR A 110 -6.09 27.18 14.92
C THR A 110 -5.16 28.18 14.25
N CYS A 111 -5.69 29.36 13.92
CA CYS A 111 -4.87 30.50 13.54
C CYS A 111 -4.39 31.18 14.82
N GLU A 112 -3.19 30.82 15.28
CA GLU A 112 -2.60 31.42 16.47
C GLU A 112 -2.21 32.87 16.20
N ASP A 113 -2.50 33.74 17.18
CA ASP A 113 -2.05 35.12 17.16
C ASP A 113 -0.54 35.17 17.43
N LYS A 114 0.23 35.53 16.40
CA LYS A 114 1.70 35.66 16.50
C LYS A 114 2.11 36.89 17.30
N ASP A 115 1.21 37.87 17.47
CA ASP A 115 1.47 39.10 18.21
C ASP A 115 1.24 38.90 19.72
N GLN A 116 0.54 37.84 20.13
CA GLN A 116 0.27 37.47 21.52
C GLN A 116 0.81 36.08 21.88
N MET A 117 2.10 35.86 21.61
CA MET A 117 2.76 34.65 22.10
C MET A 117 2.94 34.75 23.62
N PRO A 118 2.44 33.80 24.43
CA PRO A 118 2.65 33.82 25.87
C PRO A 118 4.14 33.70 26.17
N ASP A 119 4.60 34.44 27.19
CA ASP A 119 5.95 34.28 27.68
C ASP A 119 6.17 32.82 28.11
N PRO A 120 7.28 32.19 27.70
CA PRO A 120 7.59 30.86 28.19
C PRO A 120 7.63 30.88 29.72
N PRO A 121 7.17 29.81 30.40
CA PRO A 121 7.23 29.76 31.85
C PRO A 121 8.66 29.99 32.32
N SER A 122 8.80 30.73 33.42
CA SER A 122 10.09 30.94 34.05
C SER A 122 10.62 29.60 34.56
N CYS A 123 11.51 28.98 33.80
CA CYS A 123 12.21 27.79 34.24
C CYS A 123 13.39 28.21 35.13
N THR A 124 13.33 27.86 36.40
CA THR A 124 14.50 27.87 37.28
C THR A 124 15.30 26.61 36.98
N TYR A 125 16.50 26.78 36.44
CA TYR A 125 17.44 25.69 36.23
C TYR A 125 18.34 25.59 37.47
N ASP A 126 18.44 24.41 38.09
CA ASP A 126 19.35 24.19 39.23
C ASP A 126 20.82 24.34 38.83
N HIS A 127 21.12 24.09 37.55
CA HIS A 127 22.45 24.15 36.97
C HIS A 127 22.38 24.84 35.60
N ALA A 128 23.22 25.85 35.41
CA ALA A 128 23.47 26.42 34.10
C ALA A 128 24.47 25.55 33.34
N LEU A 129 24.25 25.37 32.04
CA LEU A 129 25.26 24.79 31.16
C LEU A 129 26.28 25.90 30.87
N GLU A 130 27.37 25.94 31.64
CA GLU A 130 28.40 26.97 31.54
C GLU A 130 29.31 26.76 30.33
N ASP A 131 29.74 25.51 30.10
CA ASP A 131 30.67 25.16 29.04
C ASP A 131 30.21 23.91 28.27
N ILE A 132 30.52 23.87 26.98
CA ILE A 132 30.32 22.72 26.10
C ILE A 132 31.64 22.41 25.41
N GLU A 133 32.20 21.23 25.66
CA GLU A 133 33.38 20.74 24.97
C GLU A 133 32.99 19.94 23.72
N ILE A 134 33.33 20.47 22.54
CA ILE A 134 33.14 19.78 21.26
C ILE A 134 34.50 19.22 20.82
N LEU A 135 34.68 17.91 21.01
CA LEU A 135 35.89 17.20 20.62
C LEU A 135 35.80 16.71 19.16
N GLU A 136 36.89 16.90 18.41
CA GLU A 136 36.99 16.47 17.00
C GLU A 136 36.73 14.97 16.83
N ASP A 137 37.25 14.14 17.73
CA ASP A 137 37.05 12.69 17.69
C ASP A 137 35.58 12.30 17.84
N SER A 138 34.85 13.01 18.71
CA SER A 138 33.41 12.80 18.93
C SER A 138 32.61 13.15 17.68
N VAL A 139 32.94 14.29 17.04
CA VAL A 139 32.31 14.72 15.78
C VAL A 139 32.63 13.74 14.66
N THR A 140 33.87 13.33 14.52
CA THR A 140 34.32 12.38 13.49
C THR A 140 33.65 11.02 13.66
N LYS A 141 33.49 10.53 14.89
CA LYS A 141 32.76 9.29 15.20
C LYS A 141 31.29 9.39 14.82
N LEU A 142 30.64 10.50 15.15
CA LEU A 142 29.25 10.79 14.76
C LEU A 142 29.09 10.80 13.23
N LEU A 143 29.96 11.51 12.51
CA LEU A 143 29.94 11.58 11.04
C LEU A 143 30.15 10.21 10.40
N LYS A 144 31.10 9.40 10.89
CA LYS A 144 31.32 8.02 10.39
C LYS A 144 30.13 7.09 10.67
N SER A 145 29.34 7.36 11.70
CA SER A 145 28.15 6.57 12.04
C SER A 145 26.89 6.97 11.26
N LEU A 146 26.94 8.04 10.45
CA LEU A 146 25.79 8.45 9.66
C LEU A 146 25.39 7.38 8.65
N ASN A 147 24.08 7.18 8.51
CA ASN A 147 23.54 6.28 7.51
C ASN A 147 23.54 6.96 6.13
N THR A 148 24.44 6.51 5.25
CA THR A 148 24.59 7.01 3.86
C THR A 148 23.36 6.82 2.98
N LYS A 149 22.41 5.98 3.39
CA LYS A 149 21.17 5.71 2.62
C LYS A 149 20.01 6.65 2.96
N LYS A 150 20.20 7.59 3.90
CA LYS A 150 19.15 8.57 4.22
C LYS A 150 18.99 9.57 3.07
N ALA A 151 17.75 10.02 2.88
CA ALA A 151 17.42 11.06 1.91
C ALA A 151 17.95 12.43 2.37
N ALA A 152 18.11 13.34 1.40
CA ALA A 152 18.44 14.73 1.69
C ALA A 152 17.33 15.41 2.50
N GLY A 153 17.72 16.35 3.36
CA GLY A 153 16.79 17.27 4.00
C GLY A 153 16.33 18.38 3.04
N PRO A 154 15.57 19.37 3.54
CA PRO A 154 15.19 20.57 2.77
C PRO A 154 16.40 21.39 2.29
N ASP A 155 17.56 21.18 2.91
CA ASP A 155 18.86 21.77 2.57
C ASP A 155 19.53 21.08 1.36
N GLY A 156 19.03 19.93 0.90
CA GLY A 156 19.55 19.21 -0.27
C GLY A 156 20.84 18.42 -0.01
N ILE A 157 21.32 18.35 1.22
CA ILE A 157 22.59 17.69 1.55
C ILE A 157 22.33 16.22 1.88
N THR A 158 23.06 15.31 1.23
CA THR A 158 22.99 13.87 1.54
C THR A 158 24.21 13.42 2.33
N PRO A 159 24.10 12.41 3.22
CA PRO A 159 25.25 11.89 3.94
C PRO A 159 26.28 11.16 3.07
N SER A 160 25.99 10.95 1.78
CA SER A 160 26.79 10.15 0.85
C SER A 160 27.74 11.00 -0.01
N THR A 161 27.80 12.32 0.14
CA THR A 161 28.69 13.16 -0.66
C THR A 161 30.13 13.05 -0.15
N SER A 162 30.91 12.16 -0.78
CA SER A 162 32.38 12.09 -0.75
C SER A 162 32.86 11.46 -2.05
#